data_AF-A0A507E0K0-F1
#
_entry.id   AF-A0A507E0K0-F1
#
_cell.length_a   1.000
_cell.length_b   1.000
_cell.length_c   1.000
_cell.angle_alpha   90.00
_cell.angle_beta   90.00
_cell.angle_gamma   90.00
#
_symmetry.space_group_name_H-M   'P 1'
#
loop_
_entity.id
_entity.type
_entity.pdbx_description
1 polymer ?
#
loop_
_entity_poly.entity_id
_entity_poly.type
_entity_poly.pdbx_seq_one_letter_code
_entity_poly.pdbx_strand_id
1 'polypeptide(L)'
;MDGIMVAAVNACKGDGKGGDDSVDMVRDVSAICITKQVGCGQLSLGWKSTEEDEGYGSWEDQSPIWGLKRIEPVTFKFTQDESTPATIPIRRPSFCVRSNQASQLLPELLTIILSMVKDETDELALDHAATPIWPLCNRRTTRQRTLASCALVNRYWNAVTTPVLYSSPDLPTESTLYKFIRTCTYHIYTPHMSPTMHTKSLNLLRLRLHEPTHTQVLLTLAKTCSNIHTLKVWCERLDIKTLTILLESSSRVRTLILQGHIGSYPAEDPQALQDSIRKLHTIHIDVGFDGDAGRSRLAGLVSRCSGPQTSYLRLSGGDTEEHIASILETSGRSLRTMLYPWSNLSPASLLHIAQNAPNLRTLDLRGCLHAVTACTIRTLLQNSPHLHSLDLSFTSGGEPVMEVLTASQNLHTLILSGYKQTSERTLANLLMHLPKLKTLSLAWLGTAVTDEVLQILTKRHDSRLEKLDLRGCPCVSEQGLTALVEGCTALRVLKIEAHARWGEGGEDDVAHDEQDGFMHGRRRPSAEFLQELRAGFASTELVRLEVEEGF
;
A
#
# COMPACT_ATOMS: atom_id res chain seq x y z
N MET A 1 -14.50 -11.13 11.34
CA MET A 1 -13.54 -10.49 12.25
C MET A 1 -14.12 -9.14 12.62
N ASP A 2 -14.63 -9.03 13.83
CA ASP A 2 -15.51 -7.95 14.26
C ASP A 2 -14.73 -6.64 14.40
N GLY A 3 -14.79 -5.82 13.35
CA GLY A 3 -14.21 -4.49 13.32
C GLY A 3 -14.98 -3.52 14.20
N ILE A 4 -14.26 -2.68 14.94
CA ILE A 4 -14.84 -1.50 15.59
C ILE A 4 -14.92 -0.42 14.51
N MET A 5 -16.11 0.04 14.15
CA MET A 5 -16.32 1.12 13.19
C MET A 5 -16.31 2.45 13.94
N VAL A 6 -15.39 3.36 13.59
CA VAL A 6 -15.38 4.73 14.12
C VAL A 6 -15.85 5.65 13.01
N ALA A 7 -17.11 6.10 13.10
CA ALA A 7 -17.69 7.04 12.15
C ALA A 7 -17.63 8.46 12.73
N ALA A 8 -16.89 9.35 12.06
CA ALA A 8 -17.03 10.79 12.25
C ALA A 8 -18.10 11.30 11.29
N VAL A 9 -19.22 11.80 11.83
CA VAL A 9 -20.33 12.30 11.00
C VAL A 9 -20.20 13.81 10.86
N ASN A 10 -19.83 14.27 9.67
CA ASN A 10 -19.94 15.67 9.28
C ASN A 10 -21.40 15.98 8.96
N ALA A 11 -22.03 16.87 9.73
CA ALA A 11 -23.34 17.39 9.39
C ALA A 11 -23.17 18.53 8.38
N CYS A 12 -23.40 18.28 7.10
CA CYS A 12 -23.62 19.36 6.14
C CYS A 12 -25.01 19.96 6.43
N LYS A 13 -25.07 21.13 7.08
CA LYS A 13 -26.27 21.98 7.03
C LYS A 13 -26.27 22.66 5.66
N GLY A 14 -27.13 22.19 4.76
CA GLY A 14 -27.43 22.89 3.52
C GLY A 14 -28.40 24.02 3.83
N ASP A 15 -27.92 25.26 3.78
CA ASP A 15 -28.79 26.43 3.64
C ASP A 15 -28.52 27.07 2.28
N GLY A 16 -29.51 26.92 1.40
CA GLY A 16 -29.51 27.58 0.10
C GLY A 16 -29.66 29.08 0.27
N LYS A 17 -28.64 29.83 -0.17
CA LYS A 17 -28.77 31.12 -0.88
C LYS A 17 -27.40 31.49 -1.46
N GLY A 18 -27.39 31.75 -2.76
CA GLY A 18 -26.19 31.86 -3.57
C GLY A 18 -25.35 33.12 -3.35
N GLY A 19 -24.15 33.07 -3.94
CA GLY A 19 -23.31 34.23 -4.18
C GLY A 19 -21.88 34.05 -3.67
N ASP A 20 -20.98 33.83 -4.62
CA ASP A 20 -19.56 34.21 -4.64
C ASP A 20 -18.47 33.35 -3.98
N ASP A 21 -17.36 33.28 -4.70
CA ASP A 21 -16.16 32.48 -4.47
C ASP A 21 -15.58 32.65 -3.06
N SER A 22 -15.70 31.61 -2.23
CA SER A 22 -14.88 31.47 -1.03
C SER A 22 -14.62 30.00 -0.68
N VAL A 23 -13.39 29.73 -0.28
CA VAL A 23 -12.85 28.41 0.06
C VAL A 23 -13.67 27.78 1.19
N ASP A 24 -14.43 26.72 0.88
CA ASP A 24 -15.18 25.93 1.86
C ASP A 24 -14.22 25.22 2.83
N MET A 25 -13.86 25.92 3.91
CA MET A 25 -13.48 25.32 5.18
C MET A 25 -14.71 24.63 5.75
N VAL A 26 -14.78 23.30 5.64
CA VAL A 26 -15.77 22.50 6.37
C VAL A 26 -15.57 22.74 7.86
N ARG A 27 -16.49 23.51 8.45
CA ARG A 27 -16.65 23.72 9.89
C ARG A 27 -17.33 22.48 10.50
N ASP A 28 -16.85 22.12 11.68
CA ASP A 28 -17.51 21.30 12.71
C ASP A 28 -17.72 19.80 12.47
N VAL A 29 -16.95 18.99 13.21
CA VAL A 29 -17.27 17.58 13.47
C VAL A 29 -18.39 17.54 14.50
N SER A 30 -19.61 17.34 14.03
CA SER A 30 -20.80 17.37 14.88
C SER A 30 -20.97 16.11 15.75
N ALA A 31 -20.37 14.96 15.37
CA ALA A 31 -20.44 13.74 16.17
C ALA A 31 -19.33 12.71 15.88
N ILE A 32 -18.93 11.95 16.91
CA ILE A 32 -18.07 10.76 16.81
C ILE A 32 -18.84 9.55 17.35
N CYS A 33 -19.01 8.51 16.54
CA CYS A 33 -19.65 7.26 16.93
C CYS A 33 -18.66 6.09 16.85
N ILE A 34 -18.44 5.37 17.95
CA ILE A 34 -17.67 4.13 17.99
C ILE A 34 -18.66 2.97 18.11
N THR A 35 -18.75 2.14 17.08
CA THR A 35 -19.63 0.97 17.08
C THR A 35 -18.83 -0.33 17.09
N LYS A 36 -19.25 -1.28 17.92
CA LYS A 36 -18.74 -2.66 17.94
C LYS A 36 -19.92 -3.62 17.85
N GLN A 37 -19.88 -4.52 16.88
CA GLN A 37 -20.86 -5.61 16.80
C GLN A 37 -20.50 -6.67 17.83
N VAL A 38 -21.46 -7.08 18.67
CA VAL A 38 -21.29 -8.12 19.69
C VAL A 38 -22.45 -9.10 19.55
N GLY A 39 -22.24 -10.20 18.81
CA GLY A 39 -23.30 -11.15 18.49
C GLY A 39 -24.40 -10.54 17.61
N CYS A 40 -25.68 -10.78 17.95
CA CYS A 40 -26.84 -10.18 17.25
C CYS A 40 -27.15 -8.73 17.65
N GLY A 41 -26.29 -8.07 18.45
CA GLY A 41 -26.49 -6.70 18.92
C GLY A 41 -25.34 -5.76 18.53
N GLN A 42 -25.67 -4.47 18.43
CA GLN A 42 -24.72 -3.39 18.13
C GLN A 42 -24.48 -2.51 19.37
N LEU A 43 -23.23 -2.38 19.80
CA LEU A 43 -22.81 -1.47 20.87
C LEU A 43 -22.32 -0.18 20.23
N SER A 44 -22.99 0.95 20.48
CA SER A 44 -22.68 2.25 19.87
C SER A 44 -22.40 3.31 20.94
N LEU A 45 -21.25 3.98 20.86
CA LEU A 45 -20.86 5.10 21.72
C LEU A 45 -20.82 6.38 20.89
N GLY A 46 -21.77 7.29 21.08
CA GLY A 46 -21.88 8.54 20.32
C GLY A 46 -21.59 9.78 21.17
N TRP A 47 -20.87 10.75 20.59
CA TRP A 47 -20.73 12.11 21.11
C TRP A 47 -21.28 13.10 20.09
N LYS A 48 -22.00 14.16 20.50
CA LYS A 48 -22.54 15.19 19.60
C LYS A 48 -22.25 16.60 20.15
N SER A 49 -21.91 17.59 19.31
CA SER A 49 -21.84 18.99 19.75
C SER A 49 -23.24 19.62 19.77
N THR A 50 -23.54 20.42 20.81
CA THR A 50 -24.79 21.20 20.91
C THR A 50 -24.45 22.68 20.80
N GLU A 51 -24.98 23.34 19.76
CA GLU A 51 -25.01 24.80 19.64
C GLU A 51 -26.10 25.34 20.58
N GLU A 52 -25.73 26.14 21.59
CA GLU A 52 -26.60 27.20 22.11
C GLU A 52 -25.75 28.46 22.31
N ASP A 53 -26.12 29.51 21.58
CA ASP A 53 -25.64 30.88 21.72
C ASP A 53 -25.87 31.38 23.14
N GLU A 54 -24.84 31.89 23.83
CA GLU A 54 -24.90 33.10 24.67
C GLU A 54 -23.46 33.59 25.02
N GLY A 55 -23.23 34.91 24.90
CA GLY A 55 -22.39 35.67 25.84
C GLY A 55 -20.87 35.78 25.60
N TYR A 56 -20.41 37.02 25.42
CA TYR A 56 -19.03 37.50 25.38
C TYR A 56 -18.10 36.98 26.51
N GLY A 57 -16.84 36.71 26.18
CA GLY A 57 -15.75 36.54 27.15
C GLY A 57 -14.44 36.07 26.50
N SER A 58 -13.46 36.97 26.42
CA SER A 58 -12.11 36.75 25.89
C SER A 58 -11.37 35.64 26.62
N TRP A 59 -10.77 34.70 25.88
CA TRP A 59 -9.64 33.90 26.35
C TRP A 59 -8.62 33.79 25.22
N GLU A 60 -7.72 34.76 25.19
CA GLU A 60 -6.37 34.58 24.67
C GLU A 60 -5.62 33.53 25.51
N ASP A 61 -4.68 32.86 24.85
CA ASP A 61 -3.56 32.09 25.38
C ASP A 61 -3.78 30.65 25.90
N GLN A 62 -2.99 29.75 25.28
CA GLN A 62 -2.54 28.43 25.74
C GLN A 62 -3.33 27.16 25.36
N SER A 63 -3.56 26.92 24.07
CA SER A 63 -3.77 25.55 23.54
C SER A 63 -3.35 25.42 22.06
N PRO A 64 -2.67 24.34 21.64
CA PRO A 64 -2.10 24.22 20.29
C PRO A 64 -3.09 23.69 19.23
N ILE A 65 -4.39 23.62 19.52
CA ILE A 65 -5.40 23.16 18.56
C ILE A 65 -6.52 24.18 18.43
N TRP A 66 -6.84 24.48 17.19
CA TRP A 66 -7.66 25.59 16.72
C TRP A 66 -9.11 25.54 17.24
N GLY A 67 -9.55 26.59 17.91
CA GLY A 67 -10.81 27.30 17.63
C GLY A 67 -12.18 26.63 17.87
N LEU A 68 -12.38 25.65 18.76
CA LEU A 68 -13.72 25.13 19.08
C LEU A 68 -13.99 24.95 20.59
N LYS A 69 -15.21 25.33 21.00
CA LYS A 69 -15.70 25.30 22.40
C LYS A 69 -16.19 23.90 22.83
N ARG A 70 -16.23 23.73 24.16
CA ARG A 70 -16.51 22.54 24.99
C ARG A 70 -17.69 21.66 24.48
N ILE A 71 -17.49 20.35 24.39
CA ILE A 71 -18.52 19.35 24.03
C ILE A 71 -19.12 18.74 25.32
N GLU A 72 -20.45 18.74 25.46
CA GLU A 72 -21.17 18.09 26.56
C GLU A 72 -21.70 16.69 26.19
N PRO A 73 -21.83 15.75 27.15
CA PRO A 73 -22.27 14.38 26.87
C PRO A 73 -23.79 14.28 26.67
N VAL A 74 -24.23 13.54 25.64
CA VAL A 74 -25.65 13.20 25.37
C VAL A 74 -25.91 11.72 25.66
N THR A 75 -27.07 11.42 26.25
CA THR A 75 -27.56 10.05 26.53
C THR A 75 -28.42 9.52 25.38
N PHE A 76 -28.20 8.27 24.95
CA PHE A 76 -29.05 7.58 23.97
C PHE A 76 -29.86 6.43 24.61
N LYS A 77 -31.11 6.25 24.14
CA LYS A 77 -32.02 5.17 24.51
C LYS A 77 -31.76 3.94 23.63
N PHE A 78 -31.71 2.76 24.24
CA PHE A 78 -31.75 1.46 23.54
C PHE A 78 -33.18 1.22 23.01
N THR A 79 -33.31 0.90 21.72
CA THR A 79 -34.51 0.28 21.14
C THR A 79 -34.25 -1.21 20.98
N GLN A 80 -35.01 -2.03 21.69
CA GLN A 80 -35.02 -3.49 21.52
C GLN A 80 -36.04 -3.83 20.43
N ASP A 81 -35.66 -4.65 19.46
CA ASP A 81 -36.58 -5.20 18.46
C ASP A 81 -37.53 -6.19 19.17
N GLU A 82 -38.82 -5.86 19.21
CA GLU A 82 -39.87 -6.72 19.80
C GLU A 82 -40.19 -7.89 18.87
N SER A 83 -39.39 -8.97 18.90
CA SER A 83 -39.79 -10.21 18.23
C SER A 83 -39.23 -11.54 18.80
N THR A 84 -38.87 -11.60 20.09
CA THR A 84 -38.68 -12.90 20.78
C THR A 84 -39.08 -12.87 22.26
N PRO A 85 -39.90 -13.82 22.77
CA PRO A 85 -40.23 -13.91 24.19
C PRO A 85 -39.34 -14.95 24.87
N ALA A 86 -38.40 -14.54 25.71
CA ALA A 86 -37.86 -15.42 26.76
C ALA A 86 -37.25 -14.62 27.91
N THR A 87 -37.90 -14.75 29.05
CA THR A 87 -37.55 -14.32 30.41
C THR A 87 -36.12 -14.65 30.84
N ILE A 88 -35.29 -13.63 31.05
CA ILE A 88 -34.16 -13.65 32.00
C ILE A 88 -34.21 -12.34 32.79
N PRO A 89 -34.33 -12.35 34.13
CA PRO A 89 -34.38 -11.13 34.93
C PRO A 89 -32.96 -10.58 35.08
N ILE A 90 -32.50 -9.79 34.13
CA ILE A 90 -31.29 -8.99 34.32
C ILE A 90 -31.68 -7.80 35.19
N ARG A 91 -31.27 -7.82 36.47
CA ARG A 91 -31.32 -6.66 37.37
C ARG A 91 -30.81 -5.45 36.61
N ARG A 92 -31.67 -4.44 36.41
CA ARG A 92 -31.27 -3.12 35.92
C ARG A 92 -30.17 -2.59 36.84
N PRO A 93 -28.92 -2.44 36.40
CA PRO A 93 -28.01 -1.63 37.15
C PRO A 93 -28.42 -0.19 36.85
N SER A 94 -28.98 0.50 37.84
CA SER A 94 -29.23 1.93 37.80
C SER A 94 -27.88 2.66 37.76
N PHE A 95 -27.23 2.67 36.60
CA PHE A 95 -26.07 3.54 36.38
C PHE A 95 -26.60 4.90 35.94
N CYS A 96 -26.62 5.83 36.90
CA CYS A 96 -26.78 7.24 36.66
C CYS A 96 -25.54 7.72 35.86
N VAL A 97 -25.63 7.75 34.53
CA VAL A 97 -24.51 8.16 33.65
C VAL A 97 -24.40 9.69 33.67
N ARG A 98 -23.76 10.23 34.71
CA ARG A 98 -23.37 11.66 34.80
C ARG A 98 -21.86 11.88 34.68
N SER A 99 -21.06 10.83 34.43
CA SER A 99 -19.61 10.94 34.36
C SER A 99 -19.08 10.50 33.00
N ASN A 100 -18.24 11.35 32.41
CA ASN A 100 -17.49 11.14 31.17
C ASN A 100 -16.71 9.81 31.21
N GLN A 101 -17.31 8.68 30.78
CA GLN A 101 -16.66 7.35 30.84
C GLN A 101 -15.43 7.25 29.91
N ALA A 102 -15.24 8.21 29.02
CA ALA A 102 -14.04 8.32 28.19
C ALA A 102 -12.74 8.47 29.03
N SER A 103 -12.84 8.96 30.28
CA SER A 103 -11.72 9.02 31.24
C SER A 103 -11.56 7.75 32.10
N GLN A 104 -12.41 6.73 31.93
CA GLN A 104 -12.37 5.48 32.67
C GLN A 104 -11.65 4.35 31.91
N LEU A 105 -11.41 4.51 30.61
CA LEU A 105 -10.61 3.56 29.83
C LEU A 105 -9.15 3.67 30.24
N LEU A 106 -8.52 2.55 30.62
CA LEU A 106 -7.08 2.49 30.86
C LEU A 106 -6.29 2.98 29.62
N PRO A 107 -5.16 3.69 29.80
CA PRO A 107 -4.37 4.23 28.68
C PRO A 107 -3.98 3.16 27.66
N GLU A 108 -3.71 1.93 28.13
CA GLU A 108 -3.34 0.79 27.29
C GLU A 108 -4.51 0.38 26.36
N LEU A 109 -5.73 0.31 26.90
CA LEU A 109 -6.93 -0.01 26.13
C LEU A 109 -7.23 1.09 25.11
N LEU A 110 -7.09 2.36 25.50
CA LEU A 110 -7.27 3.48 24.59
C LEU A 110 -6.21 3.48 23.47
N THR A 111 -4.95 3.17 23.80
CA THR A 111 -3.88 3.02 22.80
C THR A 111 -4.17 1.89 21.82
N ILE A 112 -4.70 0.76 22.31
CA ILE A 112 -5.14 -0.35 21.45
C ILE A 112 -6.27 0.10 20.51
N ILE A 113 -7.28 0.80 21.02
CA ILE A 113 -8.38 1.32 20.21
C ILE A 113 -7.86 2.27 19.13
N LEU A 114 -6.97 3.20 19.49
CA LEU A 114 -6.37 4.15 18.54
C LEU A 114 -5.47 3.46 17.52
N SER A 115 -4.82 2.34 17.88
CA SER A 115 -4.04 1.52 16.94
C SER A 115 -4.90 0.78 15.92
N MET A 116 -6.19 0.55 16.22
CA MET A 116 -7.14 -0.07 15.31
C MET A 116 -7.69 0.92 14.25
N VAL A 117 -7.46 2.22 14.41
CA VAL A 117 -7.76 3.22 13.38
C VAL A 117 -6.76 3.03 12.24
N LYS A 118 -7.17 2.26 11.23
CA LYS A 118 -6.40 2.02 10.01
C LYS A 118 -6.73 3.08 8.95
N ASP A 119 -5.77 3.39 8.08
CA ASP A 119 -6.09 4.08 6.84
C ASP A 119 -6.75 3.10 5.87
N GLU A 120 -7.75 3.53 5.11
CA GLU A 120 -8.32 2.73 4.00
C GLU A 120 -7.25 2.32 2.97
N THR A 121 -6.10 3.00 2.96
CA THR A 121 -4.97 2.71 2.07
C THR A 121 -3.97 1.69 2.64
N ASP A 122 -4.00 1.38 3.95
CA ASP A 122 -3.05 0.44 4.57
C ASP A 122 -3.29 -1.01 4.11
N GLU A 123 -4.48 -1.35 3.61
CA GLU A 123 -4.73 -2.66 2.98
C GLU A 123 -4.05 -2.80 1.61
N LEU A 124 -3.72 -1.69 0.94
CA LEU A 124 -3.13 -1.69 -0.41
C LEU A 124 -1.60 -1.55 -0.41
N ALA A 125 -0.98 -1.20 0.73
CA ALA A 125 0.43 -0.85 0.79
C ALA A 125 1.40 -2.04 1.00
N LEU A 126 0.89 -3.27 1.13
CA LEU A 126 1.68 -4.51 1.23
C LEU A 126 1.49 -5.47 0.06
N ASP A 127 0.70 -5.09 -0.94
CA ASP A 127 0.48 -5.91 -2.13
C ASP A 127 1.52 -5.63 -3.22
N HIS A 128 2.56 -6.46 -3.21
CA HIS A 128 3.51 -6.59 -4.30
C HIS A 128 2.85 -7.27 -5.50
N ALA A 129 2.35 -6.49 -6.46
CA ALA A 129 2.16 -6.91 -7.86
C ALA A 129 1.61 -5.76 -8.71
N ALA A 130 2.34 -5.36 -9.75
CA ALA A 130 1.81 -4.64 -10.93
C ALA A 130 0.99 -3.34 -10.69
N THR A 131 1.66 -2.26 -10.28
CA THR A 131 1.27 -0.91 -10.74
C THR A 131 2.51 -0.21 -11.30
N PRO A 132 2.54 0.17 -12.60
CA PRO A 132 3.49 1.16 -13.08
C PRO A 132 3.02 2.56 -12.62
N ILE A 133 3.96 3.36 -12.12
CA ILE A 133 4.06 4.82 -12.23
C ILE A 133 2.74 5.62 -12.04
N TRP A 134 2.54 6.14 -10.82
CA TRP A 134 1.87 7.41 -10.42
C TRP A 134 0.64 7.96 -11.21
N PRO A 135 -0.42 8.52 -10.56
CA PRO A 135 -0.56 8.92 -9.16
C PRO A 135 -1.71 8.18 -8.43
N LEU A 136 -1.40 7.52 -7.30
CA LEU A 136 -2.34 7.47 -6.18
C LEU A 136 -2.30 8.82 -5.42
N CYS A 137 -2.57 9.91 -6.13
CA CYS A 137 -2.66 11.25 -5.57
C CYS A 137 -4.12 11.68 -5.55
N ASN A 138 -4.89 11.32 -4.51
CA ASN A 138 -5.86 12.26 -3.91
C ASN A 138 -6.70 11.76 -2.71
N ARG A 139 -6.49 10.55 -2.17
CA ARG A 139 -7.32 10.13 -1.01
C ARG A 139 -6.72 10.69 0.29
N ARG A 140 -7.43 11.66 0.88
CA ARG A 140 -7.17 12.24 2.21
C ARG A 140 -7.13 11.10 3.24
N THR A 141 -6.06 11.01 4.04
CA THR A 141 -5.92 9.99 5.08
C THR A 141 -7.03 10.14 6.11
N THR A 142 -7.98 9.20 6.11
CA THR A 142 -9.10 9.18 7.07
C THR A 142 -8.58 8.97 8.49
N ARG A 143 -7.48 8.22 8.64
CA ARG A 143 -6.84 7.93 9.93
C ARG A 143 -6.36 9.17 10.64
N GLN A 144 -5.60 10.04 9.98
CA GLN A 144 -5.01 11.20 10.67
C GLN A 144 -6.10 12.18 11.13
N ARG A 145 -7.19 12.31 10.36
CA ARG A 145 -8.36 13.11 10.75
C ARG A 145 -9.09 12.51 11.96
N THR A 146 -9.31 11.20 11.96
CA THR A 146 -9.94 10.50 13.08
C THR A 146 -9.08 10.64 14.34
N LEU A 147 -7.77 10.45 14.25
CA LEU A 147 -6.86 10.63 15.38
C LEU A 147 -6.79 12.09 15.87
N ALA A 148 -6.82 13.08 14.96
CA ALA A 148 -6.90 14.48 15.36
C ALA A 148 -8.21 14.78 16.10
N SER A 149 -9.32 14.20 15.66
CA SER A 149 -10.63 14.33 16.33
C SER A 149 -10.62 13.67 17.70
N CYS A 150 -10.00 12.49 17.83
CA CYS A 150 -9.80 11.82 19.12
C CYS A 150 -8.95 12.66 20.09
N ALA A 151 -7.91 13.33 19.60
CA ALA A 151 -7.05 14.20 20.43
C ALA A 151 -7.78 15.44 20.96
N LEU A 152 -8.93 15.79 20.40
CA LEU A 152 -9.75 16.95 20.78
C LEU A 152 -10.82 16.63 21.84
N VAL A 153 -11.03 15.36 22.18
CA VAL A 153 -12.14 14.94 23.07
C VAL A 153 -11.98 15.49 24.49
N ASN A 154 -10.80 15.32 25.10
CA ASN A 154 -10.44 15.89 26.40
C ASN A 154 -8.93 15.78 26.64
N ARG A 155 -8.41 16.35 27.74
CA ARG A 155 -6.97 16.30 28.09
C ARG A 155 -6.42 14.88 28.22
N TYR A 156 -7.22 13.92 28.70
CA TYR A 156 -6.81 12.53 28.85
C TYR A 156 -6.62 11.84 27.49
N TRP A 157 -7.59 11.98 26.59
CA TRP A 157 -7.48 11.49 25.21
C TRP A 157 -6.38 12.21 24.45
N ASN A 158 -6.23 13.52 24.63
CA ASN A 158 -5.14 14.27 24.02
C ASN A 158 -3.76 13.68 24.37
N ALA A 159 -3.53 13.38 25.66
CA ALA A 159 -2.26 12.82 26.13
C ALA A 159 -1.95 11.43 25.52
N VAL A 160 -2.97 10.58 25.33
CA VAL A 160 -2.81 9.22 24.77
C VAL A 160 -2.80 9.22 23.24
N THR A 161 -3.58 10.08 22.61
CA THR A 161 -3.73 10.14 21.15
C THR A 161 -2.62 10.91 20.46
N THR A 162 -2.07 11.97 21.06
CA THR A 162 -1.00 12.78 20.47
C THR A 162 0.22 11.93 20.04
N PRO A 163 0.74 11.00 20.86
CA PRO A 163 1.82 10.09 20.45
C PRO A 163 1.45 9.20 19.26
N VAL A 164 0.21 8.73 19.17
CA VAL A 164 -0.27 7.87 18.08
C VAL A 164 -0.43 8.68 16.80
N LEU A 165 -1.03 9.87 16.90
CA LEU A 165 -1.25 10.82 15.80
C LEU A 165 0.07 11.22 15.13
N TYR A 166 1.09 11.55 15.92
CA TYR A 166 2.39 11.98 15.42
C TYR A 166 3.38 10.83 15.20
N SER A 167 2.99 9.57 15.41
CA SER A 167 3.87 8.42 15.13
C SER A 167 4.22 8.28 13.65
N SER A 168 3.31 8.71 12.76
CA SER A 168 3.50 8.75 11.31
C SER A 168 2.70 9.92 10.73
N PRO A 169 3.22 11.16 10.80
CA PRO A 169 2.49 12.33 10.32
C PRO A 169 2.26 12.24 8.80
N ASP A 170 1.03 12.49 8.33
CA ASP A 170 0.75 12.69 6.90
C ASP A 170 1.12 14.14 6.52
N LEU A 171 2.02 14.24 5.55
CA LEU A 171 2.59 15.49 5.06
C LEU A 171 2.36 15.55 3.55
N PRO A 172 1.12 15.86 3.10
CA PRO A 172 0.76 15.80 1.69
C PRO A 172 1.38 16.92 0.85
N THR A 173 1.77 18.04 1.48
CA THR A 173 2.27 19.25 0.80
C THR A 173 3.48 19.84 1.52
N GLU A 174 4.26 20.65 0.81
CA GLU A 174 5.37 21.39 1.43
C GLU A 174 4.89 22.33 2.53
N SER A 175 3.73 22.98 2.36
CA SER A 175 3.14 23.83 3.40
C SER A 175 2.91 23.07 4.71
N THR A 176 2.39 21.84 4.63
CA THR A 176 2.24 20.97 5.80
C THR A 176 3.57 20.56 6.41
N LEU A 177 4.61 20.35 5.59
CA LEU A 177 5.97 20.08 6.07
C LEU A 177 6.55 21.27 6.83
N TYR A 178 6.46 22.49 6.29
CA TYR A 178 6.94 23.70 6.96
C TYR A 178 6.20 23.97 8.26
N LYS A 179 4.86 23.77 8.29
CA LYS A 179 4.07 23.86 9.52
C LYS A 179 4.54 22.84 10.55
N PHE A 180 4.74 21.59 10.14
CA PHE A 180 5.27 20.54 10.99
C PHE A 180 6.62 20.95 11.58
N ILE A 181 7.58 21.37 10.74
CA ILE A 181 8.91 21.80 11.17
C ILE A 181 8.84 23.00 12.12
N ARG A 182 7.98 23.99 11.86
CA ARG A 182 7.78 25.10 12.79
C ARG A 182 7.33 24.58 14.15
N THR A 183 6.34 23.70 14.21
CA THR A 183 5.92 23.07 15.46
C THR A 183 7.07 22.32 16.14
N CYS A 184 7.93 21.66 15.35
CA CYS A 184 9.13 20.99 15.84
C CYS A 184 10.15 21.96 16.47
N THR A 185 10.31 23.17 15.93
CA THR A 185 11.26 24.16 16.42
C THR A 185 10.72 25.01 17.59
N TYR A 186 9.41 25.26 17.67
CA TYR A 186 8.80 26.01 18.78
C TYR A 186 8.81 25.22 20.11
N HIS A 187 8.73 23.89 20.07
CA HIS A 187 8.65 23.05 21.26
C HIS A 187 9.99 22.48 21.75
N ILE A 188 11.13 23.05 21.32
CA ILE A 188 12.48 22.64 21.78
C ILE A 188 12.59 22.69 23.32
N TYR A 189 11.85 23.59 23.98
CA TYR A 189 11.88 23.78 25.44
C TYR A 189 10.84 22.93 26.22
N THR A 190 9.93 22.22 25.56
CA THR A 190 8.92 21.33 26.18
C THR A 190 8.90 19.96 25.47
N PRO A 191 9.95 19.13 25.63
CA PRO A 191 10.21 17.96 24.79
C PRO A 191 9.15 16.85 24.89
N HIS A 192 8.45 16.74 26.02
CA HIS A 192 7.41 15.73 26.25
C HIS A 192 6.08 16.03 25.54
N MET A 193 5.91 17.25 25.01
CA MET A 193 4.74 17.63 24.20
C MET A 193 5.10 17.82 22.71
N SER A 194 6.38 17.68 22.34
CA SER A 194 6.82 17.86 20.97
C SER A 194 6.40 16.66 20.10
N PRO A 195 5.70 16.89 18.98
CA PRO A 195 5.41 15.87 17.97
C PRO A 195 6.62 15.05 17.52
N THR A 196 7.82 15.63 17.62
CA THR A 196 9.07 15.08 17.10
C THR A 196 9.56 13.86 17.87
N MET A 197 9.33 13.80 19.18
CA MET A 197 9.73 12.65 20.01
C MET A 197 8.93 11.39 19.68
N HIS A 198 7.72 11.59 19.16
CA HIS A 198 6.79 10.53 18.81
C HIS A 198 6.95 10.06 17.36
N THR A 199 7.58 10.86 16.49
CA THR A 199 7.70 10.53 15.06
C THR A 199 8.60 9.32 14.85
N LYS A 200 8.00 8.17 14.52
CA LYS A 200 8.70 6.91 14.21
C LYS A 200 8.81 6.65 12.72
N SER A 201 7.85 7.13 11.94
CA SER A 201 7.83 6.97 10.48
C SER A 201 7.71 8.33 9.83
N LEU A 202 8.72 8.71 9.04
CA LEU A 202 8.74 9.95 8.28
C LEU A 202 8.62 9.60 6.80
N ASN A 203 7.47 9.91 6.20
CA ASN A 203 7.20 9.66 4.79
C ASN A 203 7.12 10.98 4.02
N LEU A 204 8.19 11.25 3.27
CA LEU A 204 8.33 12.44 2.42
C LEU A 204 8.22 12.10 0.93
N LEU A 205 7.79 10.88 0.56
CA LEU A 205 7.73 10.47 -0.86
C LEU A 205 6.79 11.31 -1.72
N ARG A 206 5.76 11.90 -1.11
CA ARG A 206 4.79 12.78 -1.80
C ARG A 206 5.34 14.18 -2.03
N LEU A 207 6.33 14.57 -1.25
CA LEU A 207 6.97 15.86 -1.32
C LEU A 207 8.12 15.69 -2.31
N ARG A 208 7.95 16.25 -3.51
CA ARG A 208 8.99 16.17 -4.54
C ARG A 208 10.15 17.12 -4.19
N LEU A 209 10.87 16.81 -3.10
CA LEU A 209 11.93 17.65 -2.56
C LEU A 209 13.07 17.78 -3.57
N HIS A 210 13.79 18.88 -3.50
CA HIS A 210 14.91 19.17 -4.39
C HIS A 210 16.04 19.78 -3.58
N GLU A 211 17.29 19.37 -3.80
CA GLU A 211 18.47 20.00 -3.21
C GLU A 211 19.19 20.90 -4.24
N PRO A 212 19.67 22.09 -3.84
CA PRO A 212 19.89 22.55 -2.45
C PRO A 212 18.71 23.29 -1.78
N THR A 213 17.58 23.48 -2.47
CA THR A 213 16.46 24.29 -1.94
C THR A 213 15.89 23.76 -0.64
N HIS A 214 15.86 22.43 -0.47
CA HIS A 214 15.31 21.76 0.72
C HIS A 214 16.38 21.21 1.68
N THR A 215 17.67 21.48 1.46
CA THR A 215 18.75 20.97 2.32
C THR A 215 18.54 21.38 3.77
N GLN A 216 18.25 22.66 4.03
CA GLN A 216 18.08 23.15 5.39
C GLN A 216 16.84 22.55 6.08
N VAL A 217 15.79 22.26 5.32
CA VAL A 217 14.57 21.60 5.79
C VAL A 217 14.90 20.18 6.25
N LEU A 218 15.62 19.41 5.43
CA LEU A 218 16.06 18.05 5.75
C LEU A 218 17.00 18.02 6.96
N LEU A 219 17.97 18.94 7.04
CA LEU A 219 18.88 19.04 8.19
C LEU A 219 18.15 19.44 9.48
N THR A 220 17.12 20.29 9.39
CA THR A 220 16.30 20.65 10.55
C THR A 220 15.50 19.43 11.03
N LEU A 221 14.90 18.67 10.11
CA LEU A 221 14.22 17.41 10.44
C LEU A 221 15.14 16.41 11.12
N ALA A 222 16.37 16.26 10.62
CA ALA A 222 17.39 15.40 11.23
C ALA A 222 17.64 15.78 12.69
N LYS A 223 17.79 17.09 12.97
CA LYS A 223 18.02 17.61 14.33
C LYS A 223 16.81 17.44 15.25
N THR A 224 15.59 17.62 14.72
CA THR A 224 14.38 17.62 15.56
C THR A 224 13.84 16.22 15.80
N CYS A 225 13.94 15.32 14.82
CA CYS A 225 13.36 13.97 14.84
C CYS A 225 14.45 12.90 15.03
N SER A 226 14.74 12.55 16.28
CA SER A 226 15.83 11.63 16.66
C SER A 226 15.42 10.16 16.84
N ASN A 227 14.12 9.84 16.72
CA ASN A 227 13.57 8.51 17.01
C ASN A 227 12.93 7.85 15.77
N ILE A 228 13.43 8.19 14.58
CA ILE A 228 12.90 7.66 13.32
C ILE A 228 13.34 6.18 13.17
N HIS A 229 12.37 5.33 12.84
CA HIS A 229 12.55 3.91 12.51
C HIS A 229 12.38 3.66 11.00
N THR A 230 11.50 4.43 10.36
CA THR A 230 11.21 4.36 8.93
C THR A 230 11.39 5.72 8.30
N LEU A 231 12.32 5.83 7.36
CA LEU A 231 12.60 7.03 6.59
C LEU A 231 12.30 6.76 5.12
N LYS A 232 11.35 7.51 4.55
CA LYS A 232 11.03 7.46 3.12
C LYS A 232 11.20 8.84 2.53
N VAL A 233 12.07 8.99 1.54
CA VAL A 233 12.41 10.29 0.95
C VAL A 233 12.38 10.17 -0.56
N TRP A 234 11.62 11.05 -1.20
CA TRP A 234 11.82 11.37 -2.61
C TRP A 234 12.58 12.68 -2.65
N CYS A 235 13.72 12.71 -3.34
CA CYS A 235 14.48 13.95 -3.50
C CYS A 235 15.21 13.97 -4.84
N GLU A 236 15.10 15.08 -5.55
CA GLU A 236 15.90 15.39 -6.71
C GLU A 236 17.25 15.98 -6.27
N ARG A 237 18.34 15.43 -6.82
CA ARG A 237 19.73 15.79 -6.52
C ARG A 237 20.13 15.67 -5.04
N LEU A 238 19.64 14.64 -4.35
CA LEU A 238 19.98 14.35 -2.95
C LEU A 238 21.51 14.25 -2.75
N ASP A 239 22.06 15.14 -1.94
CA ASP A 239 23.44 15.10 -1.46
C ASP A 239 23.58 13.98 -0.44
N ILE A 240 24.56 13.11 -0.66
CA ILE A 240 24.87 12.00 0.22
C ILE A 240 25.25 12.45 1.63
N LYS A 241 25.78 13.67 1.79
CA LYS A 241 26.04 14.26 3.11
C LYS A 241 24.73 14.52 3.87
N THR A 242 23.71 15.05 3.20
CA THR A 242 22.38 15.25 3.79
C THR A 242 21.77 13.91 4.20
N LEU A 243 21.85 12.89 3.34
CA LEU A 243 21.40 11.54 3.66
C LEU A 243 22.15 10.95 4.87
N THR A 244 23.47 11.13 4.92
CA THR A 244 24.31 10.66 6.02
C THR A 244 23.87 11.26 7.34
N ILE A 245 23.66 12.58 7.39
CA ILE A 245 23.21 13.29 8.59
C ILE A 245 21.80 12.84 9.01
N LEU A 246 20.89 12.65 8.05
CA LEU A 246 19.53 12.16 8.33
C LEU A 246 19.54 10.79 9.01
N LEU A 247 20.38 9.87 8.53
CA LEU A 247 20.51 8.53 9.09
C LEU A 247 21.26 8.52 10.42
N GLU A 248 22.33 9.29 10.55
CA GLU A 248 23.13 9.40 11.77
C GLU A 248 22.32 9.98 12.93
N SER A 249 21.46 10.98 12.65
CA SER A 249 20.64 11.64 13.66
C SER A 249 19.60 10.71 14.31
N SER A 250 19.26 9.60 13.67
CA SER A 250 18.33 8.59 14.17
C SER A 250 18.94 7.19 14.13
N SER A 251 19.61 6.78 15.21
CA SER A 251 20.27 5.46 15.31
C SER A 251 19.34 4.24 15.23
N ARG A 252 18.01 4.46 15.24
CA ARG A 252 16.97 3.43 15.21
C ARG A 252 16.38 3.18 13.82
N VAL A 253 16.86 3.87 12.78
CA VAL A 253 16.37 3.66 11.41
C VAL A 253 16.64 2.22 10.99
N ARG A 254 15.58 1.51 10.60
CA ARG A 254 15.63 0.13 10.09
C ARG A 254 15.08 0.04 8.67
N THR A 255 14.27 1.01 8.26
CA THR A 255 13.69 1.06 6.92
C THR A 255 14.10 2.35 6.23
N LEU A 256 14.75 2.20 5.08
CA LEU A 256 15.13 3.30 4.21
C LEU A 256 14.51 3.09 2.84
N ILE A 257 13.69 4.05 2.40
CA ILE A 257 13.16 4.11 1.04
C ILE A 257 13.63 5.42 0.42
N LEU A 258 14.44 5.32 -0.63
CA LEU A 258 14.98 6.45 -1.38
C LEU A 258 14.50 6.38 -2.81
N GLN A 259 13.91 7.49 -3.26
CA GLN A 259 13.47 7.70 -4.63
C GLN A 259 13.96 9.07 -5.13
N GLY A 260 14.00 9.25 -6.45
CA GLY A 260 14.44 10.51 -7.07
C GLY A 260 15.83 10.39 -7.68
N HIS A 261 16.70 11.37 -7.46
CA HIS A 261 18.04 11.42 -8.07
C HIS A 261 19.10 11.70 -7.01
N ILE A 262 20.25 11.02 -7.12
CA ILE A 262 21.42 11.29 -6.28
C ILE A 262 22.21 12.42 -6.92
N GLY A 263 22.47 13.47 -6.13
CA GLY A 263 23.24 14.64 -6.54
C GLY A 263 24.72 14.47 -6.22
N SER A 264 25.25 15.38 -5.39
CA SER A 264 26.66 15.34 -4.99
C SER A 264 26.98 14.06 -4.20
N TYR A 265 28.02 13.35 -4.62
CA TYR A 265 28.54 12.17 -3.94
C TYR A 265 30.04 12.39 -3.65
N PRO A 266 30.49 12.37 -2.38
CA PRO A 266 31.91 12.55 -2.03
C PRO A 266 32.82 11.48 -2.66
N ALA A 267 34.10 11.78 -2.89
CA ALA A 267 35.02 10.79 -3.46
C ALA A 267 35.11 9.50 -2.62
N GLU A 268 35.00 9.61 -1.30
CA GLU A 268 35.03 8.49 -0.36
C GLU A 268 33.65 8.25 0.26
N ASP A 269 33.36 7.00 0.61
CA ASP A 269 32.11 6.60 1.24
C ASP A 269 32.10 6.99 2.73
N PRO A 270 31.17 7.83 3.20
CA PRO A 270 31.14 8.27 4.59
C PRO A 270 31.00 7.09 5.56
N GLN A 271 31.90 6.98 6.56
CA GLN A 271 31.85 5.90 7.55
C GLN A 271 30.50 5.85 8.30
N ALA A 272 29.96 7.01 8.67
CA ALA A 272 28.66 7.11 9.34
C ALA A 272 27.51 6.55 8.48
N LEU A 273 27.60 6.68 7.14
CA LEU A 273 26.62 6.12 6.22
C LEU A 273 26.75 4.58 6.16
N GLN A 274 27.98 4.06 6.11
CA GLN A 274 28.25 2.62 6.17
C GLN A 274 27.68 1.97 7.42
N ASP A 275 27.92 2.59 8.58
CA ASP A 275 27.44 2.10 9.88
C ASP A 275 25.92 2.15 10.00
N SER A 276 25.29 3.13 9.35
CA SER A 276 23.84 3.25 9.26
C SER A 276 23.23 2.17 8.36
N ILE A 277 23.79 1.97 7.16
CA ILE A 277 23.33 0.94 6.22
C ILE A 277 23.42 -0.46 6.84
N ARG A 278 24.50 -0.74 7.60
CA ARG A 278 24.71 -2.03 8.27
C ARG A 278 23.61 -2.39 9.26
N LYS A 279 22.77 -1.46 9.71
CA LYS A 279 21.66 -1.70 10.67
C LYS A 279 20.29 -1.86 10.00
N LEU A 280 20.19 -1.56 8.71
CA LEU A 280 18.92 -1.57 7.99
C LEU A 280 18.39 -2.99 7.80
N HIS A 281 17.07 -3.12 7.89
CA HIS A 281 16.32 -4.35 7.62
C HIS A 281 15.65 -4.29 6.24
N THR A 282 15.28 -3.07 5.82
CA THR A 282 14.61 -2.78 4.55
C THR A 282 15.36 -1.68 3.84
N ILE A 283 15.89 -1.99 2.66
CA ILE A 283 16.58 -1.05 1.80
C ILE A 283 15.86 -1.03 0.45
N HIS A 284 15.32 0.13 0.10
CA HIS A 284 14.66 0.35 -1.19
C HIS A 284 15.29 1.58 -1.82
N ILE A 285 16.03 1.40 -2.90
CA ILE A 285 16.68 2.47 -3.66
C ILE A 285 16.17 2.38 -5.09
N ASP A 286 15.31 3.32 -5.46
CA ASP A 286 14.70 3.44 -6.78
C ASP A 286 14.96 4.85 -7.33
N VAL A 287 16.22 5.04 -7.73
CA VAL A 287 16.76 6.32 -8.20
C VAL A 287 16.69 6.32 -9.72
N GLY A 288 16.11 7.37 -10.31
CA GLY A 288 15.67 7.47 -11.70
C GLY A 288 16.77 7.28 -12.76
N PHE A 289 16.34 7.33 -14.03
CA PHE A 289 17.09 6.89 -15.21
C PHE A 289 18.21 7.83 -15.71
N ASP A 290 18.46 8.96 -15.04
CA ASP A 290 19.39 9.96 -15.55
C ASP A 290 20.65 10.07 -14.65
N GLY A 291 21.82 9.73 -15.20
CA GLY A 291 23.13 10.13 -14.64
C GLY A 291 23.81 9.19 -13.62
N ASP A 292 23.46 7.90 -13.61
CA ASP A 292 24.06 6.66 -13.07
C ASP A 292 25.19 6.64 -12.02
N ALA A 293 26.16 7.57 -12.02
CA ALA A 293 27.36 7.44 -11.18
C ALA A 293 27.02 7.44 -9.68
N GLY A 294 26.13 8.32 -9.22
CA GLY A 294 25.71 8.37 -7.81
C GLY A 294 24.92 7.12 -7.40
N ARG A 295 24.05 6.61 -8.29
CA ARG A 295 23.23 5.42 -8.06
C ARG A 295 24.08 4.16 -7.94
N SER A 296 24.95 3.91 -8.91
CA SER A 296 25.83 2.74 -8.90
C SER A 296 26.81 2.78 -7.72
N ARG A 297 27.28 3.97 -7.32
CA ARG A 297 28.12 4.12 -6.12
C ARG A 297 27.37 3.83 -4.83
N LEU A 298 26.16 4.37 -4.66
CA LEU A 298 25.33 4.05 -3.49
C LEU A 298 24.96 2.56 -3.46
N ALA A 299 24.64 1.98 -4.62
CA ALA A 299 24.34 0.56 -4.72
C ALA A 299 25.55 -0.31 -4.36
N GLY A 300 26.75 0.04 -4.82
CA GLY A 300 27.99 -0.63 -4.44
C GLY A 300 28.35 -0.43 -2.97
N LEU A 301 28.05 0.72 -2.38
CA LEU A 301 28.17 0.92 -0.94
C LEU A 301 27.23 -0.02 -0.17
N VAL A 302 25.97 -0.08 -0.59
CA VAL A 302 24.99 -0.99 0.01
C VAL A 302 25.43 -2.44 -0.14
N SER A 303 25.98 -2.83 -1.29
CA SER A 303 26.40 -4.22 -1.50
C SER A 303 27.49 -4.64 -0.52
N ARG A 304 28.47 -3.77 -0.27
CA ARG A 304 29.58 -4.02 0.67
C ARG A 304 29.18 -3.91 2.15
N CYS A 305 28.17 -3.10 2.47
CA CYS A 305 27.84 -2.74 3.85
C CYS A 305 26.55 -3.36 4.38
N SER A 306 25.76 -4.05 3.55
CA SER A 306 24.52 -4.69 3.98
C SER A 306 24.76 -5.63 5.15
N GLY A 307 23.97 -5.43 6.22
CA GLY A 307 24.09 -6.25 7.42
C GLY A 307 23.27 -7.54 7.33
N PRO A 308 23.58 -8.56 8.15
CA PRO A 308 22.92 -9.86 8.13
C PRO A 308 21.44 -9.83 8.52
N GLN A 309 20.90 -8.70 8.99
CA GLN A 309 19.47 -8.52 9.26
C GLN A 309 18.67 -7.97 8.06
N THR A 310 19.33 -7.67 6.93
CA THR A 310 18.68 -7.16 5.72
C THR A 310 17.73 -8.22 5.16
N SER A 311 16.43 -7.95 5.22
CA SER A 311 15.39 -8.90 4.83
C SER A 311 14.63 -8.49 3.57
N TYR A 312 14.63 -7.21 3.25
CA TYR A 312 13.99 -6.65 2.06
C TYR A 312 14.99 -5.78 1.32
N LEU A 313 15.16 -6.07 0.03
CA LEU A 313 16.10 -5.38 -0.83
C LEU A 313 15.48 -5.04 -2.18
N ARG A 314 15.57 -3.76 -2.56
CA ARG A 314 15.36 -3.27 -3.92
C ARG A 314 16.49 -2.31 -4.24
N LEU A 315 17.30 -2.63 -5.24
CA LEU A 315 18.46 -1.83 -5.63
C LEU A 315 18.49 -1.61 -7.15
N SER A 316 18.02 -0.44 -7.57
CA SER A 316 18.23 0.02 -8.94
C SER A 316 19.72 0.37 -9.15
N GLY A 317 20.34 -0.13 -10.24
CA GLY A 317 21.77 0.05 -10.55
C GLY A 317 22.75 -0.76 -9.70
N GLY A 318 22.26 -1.67 -8.85
CA GLY A 318 23.07 -2.59 -8.03
C GLY A 318 23.08 -4.02 -8.55
N ASP A 319 22.73 -4.20 -9.82
CA ASP A 319 22.42 -5.47 -10.48
C ASP A 319 23.64 -6.16 -11.12
N THR A 320 24.85 -5.71 -10.79
CA THR A 320 26.07 -6.42 -11.21
C THR A 320 26.28 -7.69 -10.39
N GLU A 321 26.94 -8.67 -10.99
CA GLU A 321 27.22 -9.96 -10.35
C GLU A 321 28.01 -9.81 -9.05
N GLU A 322 28.98 -8.88 -9.01
CA GLU A 322 29.82 -8.64 -7.84
C GLU A 322 29.02 -8.06 -6.68
N HIS A 323 28.11 -7.11 -6.96
CA HIS A 323 27.25 -6.53 -5.94
C HIS A 323 26.30 -7.60 -5.36
N ILE A 324 25.68 -8.40 -6.22
CA ILE A 324 24.77 -9.46 -5.81
C ILE A 324 25.49 -10.52 -4.96
N ALA A 325 26.69 -10.95 -5.38
CA ALA A 325 27.50 -11.88 -4.61
C ALA A 325 27.84 -11.32 -3.22
N SER A 326 28.32 -10.08 -3.13
CA SER A 326 28.66 -9.42 -1.87
C SER A 326 27.45 -9.29 -0.91
N ILE A 327 26.26 -9.01 -1.47
CA ILE A 327 25.00 -8.96 -0.70
C ILE A 327 24.63 -10.34 -0.17
N LEU A 328 24.76 -11.38 -1.00
CA LEU A 328 24.37 -12.74 -0.62
C LEU A 328 25.33 -13.37 0.39
N GLU A 329 26.63 -13.05 0.32
CA GLU A 329 27.63 -13.45 1.31
C GLU A 329 27.28 -12.95 2.72
N THR A 330 26.77 -11.73 2.83
CA THR A 330 26.45 -11.09 4.12
C THR A 330 25.02 -11.33 4.58
N SER A 331 24.06 -11.25 3.66
CA SER A 331 22.62 -11.15 3.95
C SER A 331 21.80 -12.29 3.35
N GLY A 332 22.39 -13.22 2.60
CA GLY A 332 21.68 -14.27 1.87
C GLY A 332 20.66 -15.04 2.71
N ARG A 333 21.04 -15.42 3.95
CA ARG A 333 20.17 -16.20 4.83
C ARG A 333 18.98 -15.43 5.41
N SER A 334 19.04 -14.11 5.50
CA SER A 334 17.96 -13.29 6.07
C SER A 334 17.05 -12.66 5.03
N LEU A 335 17.51 -12.59 3.78
CA LEU A 335 16.73 -12.08 2.66
C LEU A 335 15.44 -12.87 2.45
N ARG A 336 14.33 -12.15 2.47
CA ARG A 336 12.97 -12.64 2.20
C ARG A 336 12.41 -12.03 0.92
N THR A 337 12.77 -10.79 0.62
CA THR A 337 12.28 -10.07 -0.55
C THR A 337 13.45 -9.46 -1.31
N MET A 338 13.56 -9.81 -2.59
CA MET A 338 14.51 -9.20 -3.52
C MET A 338 13.77 -8.71 -4.75
N LEU A 339 13.94 -7.44 -5.09
CA LEU A 339 13.28 -6.82 -6.24
C LEU A 339 14.32 -6.23 -7.19
N TYR A 340 14.41 -6.81 -8.39
CA TYR A 340 15.30 -6.39 -9.47
C TYR A 340 14.52 -6.17 -10.78
N PRO A 341 13.51 -5.28 -10.81
CA PRO A 341 12.83 -5.01 -12.06
C PRO A 341 13.72 -4.21 -13.02
N TRP A 342 13.61 -4.53 -14.31
CA TRP A 342 14.33 -3.94 -15.43
C TRP A 342 15.86 -3.98 -15.24
N SER A 343 16.34 -4.96 -14.47
CA SER A 343 17.76 -5.17 -14.22
C SER A 343 18.39 -6.07 -15.28
N ASN A 344 19.68 -5.85 -15.55
CA ASN A 344 20.46 -6.64 -16.49
C ASN A 344 21.10 -7.86 -15.81
N LEU A 345 20.27 -8.66 -15.13
CA LEU A 345 20.72 -9.87 -14.46
C LEU A 345 21.15 -10.94 -15.48
N SER A 346 22.20 -11.69 -15.15
CA SER A 346 22.60 -12.88 -15.90
C SER A 346 21.98 -14.14 -15.29
N PRO A 347 21.92 -15.27 -16.03
CA PRO A 347 21.56 -16.57 -15.46
C PRO A 347 22.45 -16.99 -14.30
N ALA A 348 23.74 -16.61 -14.32
CA ALA A 348 24.68 -16.92 -13.24
C ALA A 348 24.34 -16.14 -11.97
N SER A 349 23.97 -14.85 -12.09
CA SER A 349 23.50 -14.06 -10.94
C SER A 349 22.25 -14.67 -10.31
N LEU A 350 21.27 -15.05 -11.13
CA LEU A 350 20.02 -15.65 -10.63
C LEU A 350 20.25 -17.02 -10.00
N LEU A 351 21.15 -17.84 -10.56
CA LEU A 351 21.55 -19.10 -9.95
C LEU A 351 22.22 -18.88 -8.60
N HIS A 352 23.07 -17.86 -8.49
CA HIS A 352 23.73 -17.50 -7.24
C HIS A 352 22.72 -17.04 -6.17
N ILE A 353 21.71 -16.26 -6.55
CA ILE A 353 20.57 -15.90 -5.69
C ILE A 353 19.84 -17.18 -5.22
N ALA A 354 19.50 -18.06 -6.16
CA ALA A 354 18.80 -19.31 -5.85
C ALA A 354 19.59 -20.22 -4.88
N GLN A 355 20.92 -20.23 -4.94
CA GLN A 355 21.77 -21.05 -4.09
C GLN A 355 21.99 -20.45 -2.70
N ASN A 356 22.00 -19.13 -2.56
CA ASN A 356 22.43 -18.45 -1.33
C ASN A 356 21.31 -17.76 -0.55
N ALA A 357 20.08 -17.69 -1.08
CA ALA A 357 18.92 -17.09 -0.43
C ALA A 357 17.79 -18.11 -0.13
N PRO A 358 17.99 -19.08 0.80
CA PRO A 358 17.01 -20.16 1.04
C PRO A 358 15.69 -19.69 1.68
N ASN A 359 15.69 -18.51 2.31
CA ASN A 359 14.51 -17.95 2.99
C ASN A 359 13.72 -16.98 2.11
N LEU A 360 14.01 -16.94 0.81
CA LEU A 360 13.34 -16.06 -0.14
C LEU A 360 11.85 -16.39 -0.24
N ARG A 361 11.04 -15.34 -0.22
CA ARG A 361 9.57 -15.36 -0.21
C ARG A 361 8.99 -14.62 -1.41
N THR A 362 9.62 -13.51 -1.76
CA THR A 362 9.22 -12.64 -2.88
C THR A 362 10.43 -12.36 -3.76
N LEU A 363 10.27 -12.62 -5.06
CA LEU A 363 11.27 -12.29 -6.07
C LEU A 363 10.61 -11.58 -7.25
N ASP A 364 11.10 -10.38 -7.58
CA ASP A 364 10.67 -9.62 -8.77
C ASP A 364 11.82 -9.59 -9.79
N LEU A 365 11.59 -10.24 -10.93
CA LEU A 365 12.50 -10.34 -12.07
C LEU A 365 11.89 -9.67 -13.32
N ARG A 366 10.95 -8.75 -13.13
CA ARG A 366 10.28 -8.07 -14.25
C ARG A 366 11.31 -7.48 -15.20
N GLY A 367 11.19 -7.72 -16.50
CA GLY A 367 12.10 -7.16 -17.51
C GLY A 367 13.52 -7.76 -17.53
N CYS A 368 13.83 -8.77 -16.69
CA CYS A 368 15.10 -9.49 -16.74
C CYS A 368 15.12 -10.46 -17.94
N LEU A 369 15.33 -9.93 -19.15
CA LEU A 369 15.20 -10.66 -20.41
C LEU A 369 16.11 -11.90 -20.51
N HIS A 370 17.33 -11.82 -19.97
CA HIS A 370 18.36 -12.85 -20.15
C HIS A 370 18.53 -13.78 -18.94
N ALA A 371 18.12 -13.36 -17.74
CA ALA A 371 18.36 -14.13 -16.52
C ALA A 371 17.46 -15.38 -16.40
N VAL A 372 16.23 -15.26 -16.86
CA VAL A 372 15.16 -16.23 -16.57
C VAL A 372 15.25 -17.43 -17.52
N THR A 373 15.73 -18.56 -16.99
CA THR A 373 15.79 -19.84 -17.71
C THR A 373 15.17 -20.96 -16.88
N ALA A 374 14.74 -22.05 -17.53
CA ALA A 374 14.17 -23.21 -16.84
C ALA A 374 15.10 -23.79 -15.77
N CYS A 375 16.42 -23.77 -16.01
CA CYS A 375 17.43 -24.22 -15.04
C CYS A 375 17.47 -23.33 -13.80
N THR A 376 17.51 -22.00 -13.98
CA THR A 376 17.54 -21.04 -12.87
C THR A 376 16.28 -21.10 -12.02
N ILE A 377 15.09 -21.15 -12.65
CA ILE A 377 13.81 -21.24 -11.93
C ILE A 377 13.66 -22.58 -11.22
N ARG A 378 14.12 -23.68 -11.82
CA ARG A 378 14.10 -25.00 -11.15
C ARG A 378 14.94 -24.97 -9.88
N THR A 379 16.16 -24.45 -9.97
CA THR A 379 17.06 -24.33 -8.83
C THR A 379 16.48 -23.41 -7.75
N LEU A 380 15.85 -22.31 -8.16
CA LEU A 380 15.16 -21.38 -7.26
C LEU A 380 14.04 -22.08 -6.48
N LEU A 381 13.15 -22.81 -7.16
CA LEU A 381 12.05 -23.52 -6.52
C LEU A 381 12.54 -24.64 -5.58
N GLN A 382 13.65 -25.30 -5.92
CA GLN A 382 14.25 -26.35 -5.08
C GLN A 382 14.90 -25.79 -3.81
N ASN A 383 15.61 -24.67 -3.91
CA ASN A 383 16.41 -24.14 -2.80
C ASN A 383 15.66 -23.10 -1.95
N SER A 384 14.58 -22.50 -2.48
CA SER A 384 13.75 -21.51 -1.77
C SER A 384 12.33 -22.04 -1.53
N PRO A 385 12.14 -22.99 -0.59
CA PRO A 385 10.84 -23.66 -0.40
C PRO A 385 9.74 -22.71 0.10
N HIS A 386 10.10 -21.55 0.63
CA HIS A 386 9.17 -20.53 1.12
C HIS A 386 8.77 -19.49 0.07
N LEU A 387 9.24 -19.63 -1.18
CA LEU A 387 8.90 -18.71 -2.26
C LEU A 387 7.40 -18.77 -2.54
N HIS A 388 6.72 -17.64 -2.34
CA HIS A 388 5.28 -17.53 -2.53
C HIS A 388 4.88 -16.42 -3.49
N SER A 389 5.78 -15.51 -3.84
CA SER A 389 5.52 -14.42 -4.79
C SER A 389 6.62 -14.36 -5.83
N LEU A 390 6.25 -14.48 -7.10
CA LEU A 390 7.18 -14.43 -8.22
C LEU A 390 6.62 -13.55 -9.34
N ASP A 391 7.41 -12.54 -9.74
CA ASP A 391 7.12 -11.71 -10.92
C ASP A 391 8.10 -12.03 -12.04
N LEU A 392 7.58 -12.51 -13.16
CA LEU A 392 8.31 -12.80 -14.40
C LEU A 392 7.82 -11.91 -15.56
N SER A 393 7.13 -10.81 -15.28
CA SER A 393 6.57 -9.92 -16.30
C SER A 393 7.65 -9.44 -17.27
N PHE A 394 7.35 -9.38 -18.56
CA PHE A 394 8.28 -8.96 -19.62
C PHE A 394 9.60 -9.74 -19.67
N THR A 395 9.60 -11.02 -19.29
CA THR A 395 10.76 -11.92 -19.45
C THR A 395 10.57 -12.85 -20.65
N SER A 396 11.67 -13.46 -21.12
CA SER A 396 11.70 -14.34 -22.30
C SER A 396 12.15 -15.77 -21.98
N GLY A 397 11.63 -16.33 -20.89
CA GLY A 397 11.93 -17.70 -20.46
C GLY A 397 11.26 -18.81 -21.30
N GLY A 398 10.25 -18.45 -22.11
CA GLY A 398 9.46 -19.37 -22.94
C GLY A 398 8.66 -20.41 -22.16
N GLU A 399 8.14 -21.40 -22.87
CA GLU A 399 7.38 -22.51 -22.29
C GLU A 399 8.16 -23.38 -21.27
N PRO A 400 9.47 -23.65 -21.42
CA PRO A 400 10.21 -24.49 -20.47
C PRO A 400 10.21 -23.93 -19.04
N VAL A 401 10.17 -22.62 -18.87
CA VAL A 401 10.05 -22.00 -17.54
C VAL A 401 8.66 -22.20 -16.97
N MET A 402 7.61 -22.08 -17.79
CA MET A 402 6.22 -22.32 -17.38
C MET A 402 6.01 -23.77 -16.94
N GLU A 403 6.60 -24.72 -17.66
CA GLU A 403 6.57 -26.14 -17.26
C GLU A 403 7.24 -26.36 -15.91
N VAL A 404 8.39 -25.73 -15.65
CA VAL A 404 9.08 -25.84 -14.35
C VAL A 404 8.27 -25.22 -13.22
N LEU A 405 7.52 -24.14 -13.47
CA LEU A 405 6.67 -23.50 -12.46
C LEU A 405 5.54 -24.41 -11.97
N THR A 406 5.12 -25.41 -12.76
CA THR A 406 4.11 -26.42 -12.34
C THR A 406 4.53 -27.19 -11.09
N ALA A 407 5.84 -27.31 -10.83
CA ALA A 407 6.35 -27.99 -9.65
C ALA A 407 6.12 -27.20 -8.34
N SER A 408 5.74 -25.91 -8.43
CA SER A 408 5.59 -25.06 -7.26
C SER A 408 4.33 -25.36 -6.45
N GLN A 409 4.52 -25.66 -5.16
CA GLN A 409 3.42 -25.96 -4.22
C GLN A 409 3.09 -24.80 -3.27
N ASN A 410 3.85 -23.69 -3.33
CA ASN A 410 3.75 -22.58 -2.37
C ASN A 410 3.53 -21.21 -3.03
N LEU A 411 3.46 -21.11 -4.36
CA LEU A 411 3.15 -19.85 -5.02
C LEU A 411 1.71 -19.41 -4.73
N HIS A 412 1.60 -18.22 -4.15
CA HIS A 412 0.35 -17.48 -3.91
C HIS A 412 0.19 -16.32 -4.89
N THR A 413 1.31 -15.73 -5.33
CA THR A 413 1.33 -14.61 -6.27
C THR A 413 2.20 -14.98 -7.45
N LEU A 414 1.61 -14.95 -8.64
CA LEU A 414 2.32 -15.15 -9.91
C LEU A 414 1.94 -14.04 -10.88
N ILE A 415 2.95 -13.34 -11.40
CA ILE A 415 2.73 -12.22 -12.32
C ILE A 415 3.49 -12.54 -13.61
N LEU A 416 2.74 -12.65 -14.71
CA LEU A 416 3.24 -13.01 -16.03
C LEU A 416 2.96 -11.92 -17.07
N SER A 417 2.85 -10.65 -16.63
CA SER A 417 2.40 -9.57 -17.52
C SER A 417 3.37 -9.39 -18.69
N GLY A 418 2.91 -9.53 -19.93
CA GLY A 418 3.76 -9.44 -21.13
C GLY A 418 4.86 -10.49 -21.19
N TYR A 419 4.71 -11.63 -20.50
CA TYR A 419 5.63 -12.77 -20.61
C TYR A 419 5.60 -13.33 -22.03
N LYS A 420 6.77 -13.51 -22.64
CA LYS A 420 6.87 -13.88 -24.06
C LYS A 420 6.82 -15.40 -24.27
N GLN A 421 6.31 -15.81 -25.43
CA GLN A 421 6.34 -17.20 -25.92
C GLN A 421 5.61 -18.19 -25.00
N THR A 422 4.31 -17.97 -24.80
CA THR A 422 3.43 -18.88 -24.06
C THR A 422 2.24 -19.28 -24.94
N SER A 423 1.90 -20.56 -24.96
CA SER A 423 0.65 -21.06 -25.55
C SER A 423 -0.45 -21.23 -24.50
N GLU A 424 -1.70 -21.25 -24.96
CA GLU A 424 -2.87 -21.54 -24.15
C GLU A 424 -2.73 -22.88 -23.40
N ARG A 425 -2.26 -23.93 -24.10
CA ARG A 425 -2.06 -25.27 -23.51
C ARG A 425 -1.08 -25.24 -22.34
N THR A 426 0.04 -24.55 -22.51
CA THR A 426 1.08 -24.46 -21.47
C THR A 426 0.59 -23.64 -20.28
N LEU A 427 -0.13 -22.54 -20.53
CA LEU A 427 -0.74 -21.73 -19.49
C LEU A 427 -1.81 -22.50 -18.71
N ALA A 428 -2.71 -23.20 -19.41
CA ALA A 428 -3.72 -24.08 -18.84
C ALA A 428 -3.07 -25.14 -17.93
N ASN A 429 -2.01 -25.80 -18.41
CA ASN A 429 -1.28 -26.80 -17.62
C ASN A 429 -0.66 -26.20 -16.35
N LEU A 430 -0.06 -25.01 -16.44
CA LEU A 430 0.47 -24.31 -15.28
C LEU A 430 -0.61 -24.06 -14.22
N LEU A 431 -1.74 -23.47 -14.64
CA LEU A 431 -2.80 -23.07 -13.72
C LEU A 431 -3.49 -24.26 -13.04
N MET A 432 -3.50 -25.44 -13.65
CA MET A 432 -3.99 -26.67 -13.01
C MET A 432 -3.15 -27.10 -11.80
N HIS A 433 -1.86 -26.74 -11.76
CA HIS A 433 -0.85 -27.26 -10.84
C HIS A 433 -0.39 -26.25 -9.76
N LEU A 434 -1.05 -25.10 -9.60
CA LEU A 434 -0.70 -24.08 -8.60
C LEU A 434 -1.73 -23.98 -7.45
N PRO A 435 -1.73 -24.91 -6.47
CA PRO A 435 -2.85 -25.10 -5.55
C PRO A 435 -3.11 -23.96 -4.55
N LYS A 436 -2.20 -23.00 -4.39
CA LYS A 436 -2.30 -21.92 -3.39
C LYS A 436 -2.42 -20.53 -4.01
N LEU A 437 -2.68 -20.46 -5.32
CA LEU A 437 -2.72 -19.20 -6.06
C LEU A 437 -3.85 -18.30 -5.55
N LYS A 438 -3.51 -17.04 -5.28
CA LYS A 438 -4.40 -15.97 -4.81
C LYS A 438 -4.37 -14.74 -5.70
N THR A 439 -3.20 -14.40 -6.20
CA THR A 439 -2.98 -13.24 -7.08
C THR A 439 -2.35 -13.71 -8.38
N LEU A 440 -3.01 -13.42 -9.49
CA LEU A 440 -2.56 -13.78 -10.82
C LEU A 440 -2.63 -12.56 -11.75
N SER A 441 -1.55 -12.29 -12.48
CA SER A 441 -1.60 -11.36 -13.62
C SER A 441 -1.26 -12.11 -14.90
N LEU A 442 -2.20 -12.09 -15.85
CA LEU A 442 -2.07 -12.61 -17.21
C LEU A 442 -2.05 -11.48 -18.24
N ALA A 443 -1.88 -10.24 -17.79
CA ALA A 443 -2.00 -9.08 -18.65
C ALA A 443 -1.02 -9.13 -19.83
N TRP A 444 -1.46 -8.71 -21.02
CA TRP A 444 -0.62 -8.63 -22.23
C TRP A 444 -0.01 -9.97 -22.68
N LEU A 445 -0.63 -11.10 -22.31
CA LEU A 445 -0.27 -12.43 -22.83
C LEU A 445 -0.90 -12.74 -24.20
N GLY A 446 -1.60 -11.77 -24.80
CA GLY A 446 -2.15 -11.87 -26.15
C GLY A 446 -3.19 -12.99 -26.27
N THR A 447 -3.04 -13.83 -27.29
CA THR A 447 -4.00 -14.88 -27.64
C THR A 447 -3.92 -16.12 -26.75
N ALA A 448 -2.93 -16.22 -25.86
CA ALA A 448 -2.77 -17.37 -24.97
C ALA A 448 -3.81 -17.43 -23.84
N VAL A 449 -4.53 -16.33 -23.59
CA VAL A 449 -5.54 -16.21 -22.55
C VAL A 449 -6.91 -16.21 -23.21
N THR A 450 -7.62 -17.33 -23.08
CA THR A 450 -8.95 -17.56 -23.66
C THR A 450 -9.97 -17.89 -22.57
N ASP A 451 -11.25 -18.02 -22.96
CA ASP A 451 -12.31 -18.43 -22.04
C ASP A 451 -12.08 -19.83 -21.46
N GLU A 452 -11.43 -20.74 -22.21
CA GLU A 452 -11.03 -22.06 -21.72
C GLU A 452 -10.05 -21.94 -20.54
N VAL A 453 -9.09 -21.01 -20.62
CA VAL A 453 -8.17 -20.72 -19.52
C VAL A 453 -8.93 -20.19 -18.30
N LEU A 454 -9.93 -19.33 -18.51
CA LEU A 454 -10.78 -18.84 -17.42
C LEU A 454 -11.62 -19.95 -16.78
N GLN A 455 -12.14 -20.90 -17.57
CA GLN A 455 -12.84 -22.07 -17.04
C GLN A 455 -11.94 -22.97 -16.17
N ILE A 456 -10.64 -23.03 -16.48
CA ILE A 456 -9.68 -23.74 -15.63
C ILE A 456 -9.49 -22.98 -14.31
N LEU A 457 -9.39 -21.66 -14.37
CA LEU A 457 -9.30 -20.82 -13.16
C LEU A 457 -10.52 -21.01 -12.26
N THR A 458 -11.73 -20.99 -12.80
CA THR A 458 -12.94 -21.20 -12.01
C THR A 458 -12.96 -22.59 -11.39
N LYS A 459 -12.67 -23.64 -12.15
CA LYS A 459 -12.68 -25.03 -11.64
C LYS A 459 -11.61 -25.33 -10.59
N ARG A 460 -10.49 -24.60 -10.58
CA ARG A 460 -9.31 -24.93 -9.74
C ARG A 460 -9.06 -23.94 -8.62
N HIS A 461 -9.51 -22.69 -8.77
CA HIS A 461 -9.21 -21.58 -7.87
C HIS A 461 -10.45 -20.78 -7.45
N ASP A 462 -11.66 -21.31 -7.67
CA ASP A 462 -12.97 -20.77 -7.24
C ASP A 462 -12.98 -20.06 -5.89
N SER A 463 -12.37 -20.67 -4.89
CA SER A 463 -12.47 -20.30 -3.47
C SER A 463 -11.21 -19.58 -2.94
N ARG A 464 -10.22 -19.31 -3.81
CA ARG A 464 -8.91 -18.78 -3.39
C ARG A 464 -8.42 -17.60 -4.20
N LEU A 465 -8.79 -17.50 -5.48
CA LEU A 465 -8.31 -16.42 -6.33
C LEU A 465 -8.94 -15.10 -5.86
N GLU A 466 -8.10 -14.23 -5.30
CA GLU A 466 -8.50 -12.93 -4.74
C GLU A 466 -8.28 -11.80 -5.75
N LYS A 467 -7.27 -11.93 -6.62
CA LYS A 467 -6.88 -10.87 -7.55
C LYS A 467 -6.52 -11.42 -8.92
N LEU A 468 -7.13 -10.87 -9.96
CA LEU A 468 -6.87 -11.24 -11.34
C LEU A 468 -6.70 -10.00 -12.23
N ASP A 469 -5.66 -10.01 -13.06
CA ASP A 469 -5.42 -8.99 -14.09
C ASP A 469 -5.40 -9.65 -15.48
N LEU A 470 -6.35 -9.25 -16.33
CA LEU A 470 -6.60 -9.73 -17.70
C LEU A 470 -6.51 -8.62 -18.75
N ARG A 471 -5.83 -7.50 -18.44
CA ARG A 471 -5.66 -6.41 -19.42
C ARG A 471 -4.88 -6.88 -20.65
N GLY A 472 -5.18 -6.38 -21.84
CA GLY A 472 -4.49 -6.81 -23.06
C GLY A 472 -4.70 -8.30 -23.41
N CYS A 473 -5.82 -8.92 -23.02
CA CYS A 473 -6.20 -10.30 -23.34
C CYS A 473 -7.41 -10.31 -24.30
N PRO A 474 -7.20 -10.14 -25.63
CA PRO A 474 -8.29 -9.95 -26.59
C PRO A 474 -9.15 -11.20 -26.84
N CYS A 475 -8.71 -12.39 -26.41
CA CYS A 475 -9.45 -13.64 -26.57
C CYS A 475 -10.38 -13.97 -25.40
N VAL A 476 -10.50 -13.08 -24.41
CA VAL A 476 -11.46 -13.21 -23.33
C VAL A 476 -12.78 -12.56 -23.73
N SER A 477 -13.85 -13.35 -23.78
CA SER A 477 -15.20 -12.88 -24.10
C SER A 477 -15.99 -12.45 -22.86
N GLU A 478 -17.14 -11.83 -23.08
CA GLU A 478 -18.10 -11.52 -22.03
C GLU A 478 -18.58 -12.79 -21.31
N GLN A 479 -18.78 -13.89 -22.04
CA GLN A 479 -19.20 -15.17 -21.46
C GLN A 479 -18.13 -15.76 -20.54
N GLY A 480 -16.85 -15.69 -20.95
CA GLY A 480 -15.74 -16.13 -20.12
C GLY A 480 -15.60 -15.32 -18.83
N LEU A 481 -15.79 -14.00 -18.92
CA LEU A 481 -15.80 -13.12 -17.75
C LEU A 481 -16.97 -13.43 -16.82
N THR A 482 -18.20 -13.58 -17.34
CA THR A 482 -19.37 -13.93 -16.52
C THR A 482 -19.16 -15.27 -15.80
N ALA A 483 -18.66 -16.29 -16.51
CA ALA A 483 -18.33 -17.58 -15.89
C ALA A 483 -17.25 -17.45 -14.81
N LEU A 484 -16.25 -16.59 -15.02
CA LEU A 484 -15.23 -16.29 -14.03
C LEU A 484 -15.83 -15.66 -12.76
N VAL A 485 -16.72 -14.66 -12.92
CA VAL A 485 -17.37 -13.98 -11.80
C VAL A 485 -18.19 -14.94 -10.96
N GLU A 486 -19.00 -15.77 -11.62
CA GLU A 486 -19.87 -16.74 -10.96
C GLU A 486 -19.08 -17.86 -10.27
N GLY A 487 -17.95 -18.28 -10.88
CA GLY A 487 -17.12 -19.35 -10.35
C GLY A 487 -16.14 -18.92 -9.25
N CYS A 488 -15.53 -17.72 -9.36
CA CYS A 488 -14.49 -17.26 -8.43
C CYS A 488 -15.06 -16.42 -7.27
N THR A 489 -15.66 -17.10 -6.31
CA THR A 489 -16.31 -16.50 -5.13
C THR A 489 -15.40 -15.64 -4.24
N ALA A 490 -14.09 -15.93 -4.22
CA ALA A 490 -13.13 -15.20 -3.40
C ALA A 490 -12.55 -13.94 -4.09
N LEU A 491 -12.93 -13.66 -5.34
CA LEU A 491 -12.34 -12.58 -6.13
C LEU A 491 -12.71 -11.21 -5.54
N ARG A 492 -11.69 -10.40 -5.25
CA ARG A 492 -11.80 -9.06 -4.67
C ARG A 492 -11.36 -7.96 -5.63
N VAL A 493 -10.41 -8.26 -6.51
CA VAL A 493 -9.89 -7.32 -7.50
C VAL A 493 -9.87 -7.97 -8.87
N LEU A 494 -10.56 -7.38 -9.83
CA LEU A 494 -10.49 -7.76 -11.24
C LEU A 494 -10.05 -6.54 -12.07
N LYS A 495 -9.00 -6.71 -12.88
CA LYS A 495 -8.55 -5.71 -13.85
C LYS A 495 -8.75 -6.22 -15.27
N ILE A 496 -9.39 -5.41 -16.09
CA ILE A 496 -9.71 -5.74 -17.48
C ILE A 496 -9.50 -4.50 -18.36
N GLU A 497 -9.28 -4.70 -19.66
CA GLU A 497 -9.14 -3.62 -20.64
C GLU A 497 -10.17 -3.81 -21.75
N ALA A 498 -10.85 -2.74 -22.17
CA ALA A 498 -11.89 -2.82 -23.20
C ALA A 498 -11.35 -3.39 -24.53
N HIS A 499 -12.00 -4.45 -25.03
CA HIS A 499 -11.67 -5.09 -26.30
C HIS A 499 -12.85 -5.05 -27.29
N ALA A 500 -12.55 -5.01 -28.59
CA ALA A 500 -13.56 -4.92 -29.65
C ALA A 500 -14.56 -6.10 -29.70
N ARG A 501 -14.24 -7.20 -29.03
CA ARG A 501 -15.10 -8.39 -28.89
C ARG A 501 -16.16 -8.28 -27.79
N TRP A 502 -16.18 -7.21 -27.01
CA TRP A 502 -17.21 -6.97 -26.00
C TRP A 502 -18.33 -6.13 -26.63
N GLY A 503 -19.55 -6.67 -26.66
CA GLY A 503 -20.74 -6.05 -27.26
C GLY A 503 -21.40 -6.87 -28.38
N GLU A 504 -22.72 -6.75 -28.48
CA GLU A 504 -23.56 -7.46 -29.46
C GLU A 504 -23.14 -7.16 -30.91
N GLY A 505 -22.51 -8.15 -31.53
CA GLY A 505 -22.23 -8.24 -32.95
C GLY A 505 -21.81 -9.67 -33.20
N GLY A 506 -22.69 -10.43 -33.84
CA GLY A 506 -22.53 -11.87 -34.08
C GLY A 506 -21.22 -12.23 -34.77
N GLU A 507 -20.92 -13.52 -34.74
CA GLU A 507 -19.73 -14.19 -35.29
C GLU A 507 -19.46 -13.97 -36.80
N ASP A 508 -20.21 -13.09 -37.47
CA ASP A 508 -20.21 -12.92 -38.93
C ASP A 508 -19.32 -11.79 -39.48
N ASP A 509 -18.67 -10.97 -38.64
CA ASP A 509 -17.79 -9.86 -39.10
C ASP A 509 -16.28 -10.21 -39.12
N VAL A 510 -15.91 -11.50 -39.06
CA VAL A 510 -14.52 -11.93 -39.31
C VAL A 510 -14.32 -12.10 -40.82
N ALA A 511 -14.37 -10.98 -41.54
CA ALA A 511 -13.87 -10.92 -42.91
C ALA A 511 -12.34 -10.92 -42.88
N HIS A 512 -11.76 -11.88 -43.61
CA HIS A 512 -10.35 -12.00 -43.95
C HIS A 512 -9.69 -10.65 -44.24
N ASP A 513 -8.60 -10.34 -43.54
CA ASP A 513 -7.45 -9.65 -44.15
C ASP A 513 -6.21 -9.77 -43.25
N GLU A 514 -5.39 -10.79 -43.53
CA GLU A 514 -4.00 -10.87 -43.11
C GLU A 514 -3.14 -10.00 -44.06
N GLN A 515 -3.22 -8.67 -43.94
CA GLN A 515 -2.23 -7.70 -44.44
C GLN A 515 -2.81 -6.30 -44.31
N ASP A 516 -2.72 -5.69 -43.12
CA ASP A 516 -2.37 -4.27 -42.96
C ASP A 516 -2.56 -3.86 -41.50
N GLY A 517 -1.51 -3.31 -40.91
CA GLY A 517 -1.56 -2.83 -39.54
C GLY A 517 -2.38 -1.55 -39.44
N PHE A 518 -3.63 -1.63 -38.99
CA PHE A 518 -4.35 -0.52 -38.35
C PHE A 518 -5.43 -1.01 -37.37
N MET A 519 -5.54 -0.26 -36.27
CA MET A 519 -6.37 -0.49 -35.08
C MET A 519 -7.83 -0.85 -35.40
N HIS A 520 -8.27 -2.07 -35.07
CA HIS A 520 -9.70 -2.36 -34.91
C HIS A 520 -10.26 -1.46 -33.79
N GLY A 521 -11.33 -0.73 -34.09
CA GLY A 521 -12.01 0.14 -33.13
C GLY A 521 -12.40 -0.64 -31.88
N ARG A 522 -11.84 -0.26 -30.72
CA ARG A 522 -12.18 -0.85 -29.43
C ARG A 522 -13.66 -0.55 -29.15
N ARG A 523 -14.52 -1.56 -29.29
CA ARG A 523 -15.90 -1.49 -28.79
C ARG A 523 -15.85 -1.38 -27.27
N ARG A 524 -16.66 -0.48 -26.72
CA ARG A 524 -16.81 -0.36 -25.27
C ARG A 524 -17.67 -1.52 -24.79
N PRO A 525 -17.29 -2.20 -23.69
CA PRO A 525 -18.22 -3.11 -23.03
C PRO A 525 -19.54 -2.38 -22.77
N SER A 526 -20.67 -3.05 -23.04
CA SER A 526 -21.97 -2.40 -22.84
C SER A 526 -22.12 -1.98 -21.38
N ALA A 527 -22.78 -0.84 -21.15
CA ALA A 527 -23.01 -0.36 -19.78
C ALA A 527 -23.82 -1.38 -18.97
N GLU A 528 -24.71 -2.10 -19.65
CA GLU A 528 -25.49 -3.22 -19.13
C GLU A 528 -24.59 -4.38 -18.72
N PHE A 529 -23.65 -4.82 -19.57
CA PHE A 529 -22.69 -5.87 -19.21
C PHE A 529 -21.82 -5.48 -18.02
N LEU A 530 -21.33 -4.23 -17.94
CA LEU A 530 -20.57 -3.78 -16.77
C LEU A 530 -21.43 -3.73 -15.50
N GLN A 531 -22.73 -3.44 -15.65
CA GLN A 531 -23.68 -3.46 -14.54
C GLN A 531 -24.02 -4.89 -14.11
N GLU A 532 -24.18 -5.81 -15.07
CA GLU A 532 -24.41 -7.24 -14.84
C GLU A 532 -23.20 -7.90 -14.21
N LEU A 533 -21.99 -7.61 -14.70
CA LEU A 533 -20.75 -8.01 -14.04
C LEU A 533 -20.77 -7.52 -12.59
N ARG A 534 -20.96 -6.21 -12.36
CA ARG A 534 -21.05 -5.65 -11.00
C ARG A 534 -22.16 -6.26 -10.15
N ALA A 535 -23.27 -6.69 -10.74
CA ALA A 535 -24.38 -7.33 -10.06
C ALA A 535 -24.11 -8.80 -9.73
N GLY A 536 -23.51 -9.57 -10.65
CA GLY A 536 -22.97 -10.92 -10.40
C GLY A 536 -21.86 -10.88 -9.34
N PHE A 537 -21.16 -9.75 -9.23
CA PHE A 537 -20.23 -9.46 -8.15
C PHE A 537 -20.87 -8.98 -6.85
N ALA A 538 -22.20 -8.82 -6.73
CA ALA A 538 -22.82 -8.49 -5.44
C ALA A 538 -22.89 -9.72 -4.50
N SER A 539 -22.82 -10.94 -5.05
CA SER A 539 -22.73 -12.19 -4.28
C SER A 539 -21.30 -12.55 -3.87
N THR A 540 -20.29 -11.96 -4.50
CA THR A 540 -18.88 -12.08 -4.11
C THR A 540 -18.49 -10.79 -3.40
N GLU A 541 -17.60 -10.79 -2.40
CA GLU A 541 -17.18 -9.52 -1.77
C GLU A 541 -16.22 -8.74 -2.69
N LEU A 542 -16.57 -8.51 -3.97
CA LEU A 542 -15.71 -7.82 -4.91
C LEU A 542 -15.56 -6.37 -4.48
N VAL A 543 -14.34 -6.02 -4.10
CA VAL A 543 -14.01 -4.69 -3.58
C VAL A 543 -13.73 -3.72 -4.74
N ARG A 544 -13.20 -4.22 -5.87
CA ARG A 544 -12.68 -3.34 -6.93
C ARG A 544 -12.69 -3.97 -8.33
N LEU A 545 -13.39 -3.33 -9.26
CA LEU A 545 -13.28 -3.57 -10.70
C LEU A 545 -12.53 -2.38 -11.33
N GLU A 546 -11.37 -2.64 -11.93
CA GLU A 546 -10.61 -1.65 -12.71
C GLU A 546 -10.78 -1.95 -14.20
N VAL A 547 -11.48 -1.06 -14.91
CA VAL A 547 -11.59 -1.12 -16.37
C VAL A 547 -10.70 -0.03 -16.94
N GLU A 548 -9.61 -0.42 -17.60
CA GLU A 548 -8.78 0.53 -18.34
C GLU A 548 -9.40 0.76 -19.72
N GLU A 549 -9.71 2.03 -20.02
CA GLU A 549 -9.90 2.48 -21.40
C GLU A 549 -8.49 2.58 -21.99
N GLY A 550 -8.10 1.59 -22.80
CA GLY A 550 -6.75 1.54 -23.34
C GLY A 550 -6.38 2.83 -24.07
N PHE A 551 -5.08 3.16 -24.05
CA PHE A 551 -4.49 4.31 -24.74
C PHE A 551 -4.65 4.26 -26.25
#